data_AF-A0A7M7GY47-F1
#
_entry.id   AF-A0A7M7GY47-F1
#
_cell.length_a   1.000
_cell.length_b   1.000
_cell.length_c   1.000
_cell.angle_alpha   90.00
_cell.angle_beta   90.00
_cell.angle_gamma   90.00
#
_symmetry.space_group_name_H-M   'P 1'
#
loop_
_entity.id
_entity.type
_entity.pdbx_description
1 polymer ?
#
loop_
_entity_poly.entity_id
_entity_poly.type
_entity_poly.pdbx_seq_one_letter_code
_entity_poly.pdbx_strand_id
1 'polypeptide(L)'
;MIMYTVAEDHMGDTEIAQVIAFICGIIVILLMIMGLASTDWLMALGWRQGLFAHCIEEAAPTPLPFNVPDSAGCFQARDVAYIKAAAALCVVCLITDIAATILTGLGLRSQDNRDKHKYYRFAVFCMGFALISLLIALVIYPVCFAAELNFGNRPMWEFGWAYGVGWGAAIFLFGGAILLLCDKESEEIYYKERKIVRDDIGGGGSMIGMGHHGGRSGTQLA
;
A
#
# COMPACT_ATOMS: atom_id res chain seq x y z
N MET A 1 6.07 1.56 37.10
CA MET A 1 7.37 1.28 36.44
C MET A 1 7.18 0.32 35.26
N ILE A 2 6.55 -0.85 35.45
CA ILE A 2 6.26 -1.84 34.39
C ILE A 2 5.41 -1.26 33.23
N MET A 3 4.45 -0.37 33.54
CA MET A 3 3.60 0.27 32.52
C MET A 3 4.32 1.34 31.69
N TYR A 4 5.41 1.93 32.20
CA TYR A 4 6.20 2.92 31.48
C TYR A 4 7.16 2.25 30.50
N THR A 5 7.80 1.15 30.89
CA THR A 5 8.68 0.38 30.02
C THR A 5 7.92 -0.25 28.86
N VAL A 6 6.71 -0.78 29.10
CA VAL A 6 5.84 -1.32 28.03
C VAL A 6 5.37 -0.22 27.06
N ALA A 7 5.09 0.99 27.56
CA ALA A 7 4.73 2.12 26.70
C ALA A 7 5.90 2.62 25.84
N GLU A 8 7.12 2.64 26.36
CA GLU A 8 8.32 3.02 25.60
C GLU A 8 8.68 1.99 24.52
N ASP A 9 8.61 0.69 24.83
CA ASP A 9 8.84 -0.36 23.83
C ASP A 9 7.79 -0.32 22.70
N HIS A 10 6.50 -0.15 23.03
CA HIS A 10 5.44 -0.03 22.02
C HIS A 10 5.59 1.22 21.13
N MET A 11 6.01 2.36 21.69
CA MET A 11 6.26 3.55 20.89
C MET A 11 7.40 3.35 19.89
N GLY A 12 8.48 2.66 20.29
CA GLY A 12 9.58 2.31 19.38
C GLY A 12 9.15 1.41 18.22
N ASP A 13 8.30 0.41 18.49
CA ASP A 13 7.82 -0.52 17.46
C ASP A 13 6.92 0.16 16.41
N THR A 14 6.11 1.15 16.82
CA THR A 14 5.25 1.90 15.89
C THR A 14 6.03 2.73 14.87
N GLU A 15 7.10 3.39 15.31
CA GLU A 15 7.95 4.18 14.41
C GLU A 15 8.69 3.29 13.40
N ILE A 16 9.12 2.10 13.83
CA ILE A 16 9.78 1.13 12.95
C ILE A 16 8.82 0.64 11.86
N ALA A 17 7.57 0.30 12.21
CA ALA A 17 6.58 -0.16 11.24
C ALA A 17 6.26 0.90 10.17
N GLN A 18 6.12 2.16 10.59
CA GLN A 18 5.87 3.30 9.69
C GLN A 18 7.05 3.54 8.73
N VAL A 19 8.30 3.42 9.21
CA VAL A 19 9.51 3.53 8.37
C VAL A 19 9.60 2.39 7.37
N ILE A 20 9.31 1.15 7.77
CA ILE A 20 9.29 0.00 6.85
C ILE A 20 8.23 0.21 5.77
N ALA A 21 7.01 0.64 6.14
CA ALA A 21 5.95 0.93 5.18
C ALA A 21 6.35 2.03 4.18
N PHE A 22 7.04 3.08 4.64
CA PHE A 22 7.59 4.13 3.77
C PHE A 22 8.63 3.59 2.78
N ILE A 23 9.55 2.74 3.24
CA ILE A 23 10.53 2.07 2.37
C ILE A 23 9.84 1.16 1.36
N CYS A 24 8.83 0.40 1.78
CA CYS A 24 8.02 -0.43 0.87
C CYS A 24 7.37 0.41 -0.23
N GLY A 25 6.78 1.57 0.10
CA GLY A 25 6.24 2.50 -0.89
C GLY A 25 7.29 2.99 -1.89
N ILE A 26 8.49 3.38 -1.43
CA ILE A 26 9.58 3.78 -2.33
C ILE A 26 9.98 2.62 -3.27
N ILE A 27 10.10 1.40 -2.75
CA ILE A 27 10.42 0.23 -3.55
C ILE A 27 9.34 0.01 -4.62
N VAL A 28 8.05 0.11 -4.26
CA VAL A 28 6.94 -0.01 -5.21
C VAL A 28 7.04 1.03 -6.31
N ILE A 29 7.29 2.30 -5.98
CA ILE A 29 7.48 3.37 -6.99
C ILE A 29 8.57 2.97 -7.99
N LEU A 30 9.73 2.52 -7.51
CA LEU A 30 10.84 2.10 -8.36
C LEU A 30 10.49 0.89 -9.24
N LEU A 31 9.84 -0.13 -8.65
CA LEU A 31 9.39 -1.32 -9.35
C LEU A 31 8.35 -0.97 -10.43
N MET A 32 7.41 -0.09 -10.13
CA MET A 32 6.37 0.34 -11.07
C MET A 32 6.94 1.17 -12.21
N ILE A 33 7.88 2.09 -11.96
CA ILE A 33 8.57 2.83 -13.02
C ILE A 33 9.35 1.87 -13.93
N MET A 34 10.09 0.93 -13.33
CA MET A 34 10.85 -0.08 -14.07
C MET A 34 9.92 -0.99 -14.91
N GLY A 35 8.79 -1.41 -14.35
CA GLY A 35 7.78 -2.19 -15.05
C GLY A 35 7.16 -1.42 -16.21
N LEU A 36 6.71 -0.18 -15.99
CA LEU A 36 6.10 0.66 -17.02
C LEU A 36 7.05 0.99 -18.18
N ALA A 37 8.33 1.18 -17.89
CA ALA A 37 9.35 1.47 -18.91
C ALA A 37 9.79 0.22 -19.70
N SER A 38 9.51 -0.99 -19.19
CA SER A 38 9.97 -2.23 -19.80
C SER A 38 9.11 -2.71 -20.96
N THR A 39 9.77 -3.29 -21.96
CA THR A 39 9.16 -3.98 -23.10
C THR A 39 9.01 -5.49 -22.89
N ASP A 40 9.33 -6.00 -21.70
CA ASP A 40 9.37 -7.42 -21.39
C ASP A 40 8.23 -7.84 -20.45
N TRP A 41 7.01 -7.38 -20.73
CA TRP A 41 5.81 -7.87 -20.02
C TRP A 41 5.37 -9.22 -20.56
N LEU A 42 5.45 -9.37 -21.88
CA LEU A 42 5.11 -10.60 -22.59
C LEU A 42 6.14 -10.83 -23.70
N MET A 43 6.64 -12.05 -23.77
CA MET A 43 7.69 -12.45 -24.71
C MET A 43 7.25 -13.67 -25.51
N ALA A 44 7.71 -13.73 -26.74
CA ALA A 44 7.69 -14.90 -27.60
C ALA A 44 8.93 -14.87 -28.50
N LEU A 45 9.13 -15.93 -29.29
CA LEU A 45 10.31 -16.01 -30.16
C LEU A 45 10.35 -14.83 -31.16
N GLY A 46 11.39 -14.00 -31.04
CA GLY A 46 11.60 -12.78 -31.84
C GLY A 46 10.62 -11.64 -31.56
N TRP A 47 9.88 -11.69 -30.44
CA TRP A 47 8.83 -10.75 -30.10
C TRP A 47 8.84 -10.38 -28.62
N ARG A 48 8.86 -9.08 -28.32
CA ARG A 48 8.74 -8.53 -26.97
C ARG A 48 7.63 -7.49 -26.93
N GLN A 49 6.79 -7.54 -25.91
CA GLN A 49 5.66 -6.63 -25.73
C GLN A 49 5.68 -6.08 -24.32
N GLY A 50 5.73 -4.76 -24.21
CA GLY A 50 5.47 -4.00 -22.99
C GLY A 50 4.06 -3.41 -22.99
N LEU A 51 3.83 -2.46 -22.08
CA LEU A 51 2.55 -1.74 -21.99
C LEU A 51 2.41 -0.62 -23.03
N PHE A 52 3.53 0.00 -23.41
CA PHE A 52 3.54 1.17 -24.31
C PHE A 52 4.27 0.92 -25.63
N ALA A 53 5.10 -0.11 -25.71
CA ALA A 53 5.86 -0.45 -26.91
C ALA A 53 5.99 -1.96 -27.08
N HIS A 54 6.10 -2.39 -28.33
CA HIS A 54 6.53 -3.73 -28.70
C HIS A 54 7.77 -3.66 -29.57
N CYS A 55 8.60 -4.70 -29.50
CA CYS A 55 9.83 -4.80 -30.27
C CYS A 55 9.90 -6.16 -30.99
N ILE A 56 10.38 -6.11 -32.22
CA ILE A 56 10.50 -7.23 -33.15
C ILE A 56 11.97 -7.40 -33.51
N GLU A 57 12.50 -8.59 -33.33
CA GLU A 57 13.90 -8.90 -33.65
C GLU A 57 14.09 -9.09 -35.17
N GLU A 58 15.29 -8.77 -35.69
CA GLU A 58 15.59 -8.84 -37.13
C GLU A 58 15.40 -10.23 -37.75
N ALA A 59 15.59 -11.29 -36.97
CA ALA A 59 15.44 -12.67 -37.39
C ALA A 59 14.10 -13.29 -36.92
N ALA A 60 13.07 -12.48 -36.64
CA ALA A 60 11.79 -12.98 -36.15
C ALA A 60 11.09 -13.89 -37.19
N PRO A 61 10.60 -15.09 -36.78
CA PRO A 61 9.89 -15.98 -37.70
C PRO A 61 8.59 -15.38 -38.24
N THR A 62 8.26 -15.65 -39.50
CA THR A 62 6.99 -15.24 -40.14
C THR A 62 5.97 -16.40 -40.16
N PRO A 63 4.66 -16.13 -40.10
CA PRO A 63 4.04 -14.82 -39.92
C PRO A 63 4.28 -14.25 -38.50
N LEU A 64 4.28 -12.92 -38.40
CA LEU A 64 4.41 -12.24 -37.10
C LEU A 64 3.16 -12.48 -36.24
N PRO A 65 3.30 -12.42 -34.90
CA PRO A 65 2.15 -12.47 -34.00
C PRO A 65 1.09 -11.42 -34.37
N PHE A 66 -0.19 -11.81 -34.35
CA PHE A 66 -1.34 -10.92 -34.62
C PHE A 66 -1.35 -10.29 -36.02
N ASN A 67 -0.56 -10.82 -36.96
CA ASN A 67 -0.45 -10.35 -38.35
C ASN A 67 -0.16 -8.84 -38.45
N VAL A 68 0.68 -8.31 -37.55
CA VAL A 68 1.12 -6.92 -37.64
C VAL A 68 1.92 -6.68 -38.92
N PRO A 69 1.76 -5.51 -39.57
CA PRO A 69 2.44 -5.19 -40.83
C PRO A 69 3.89 -4.72 -40.63
N ASP A 70 4.34 -4.58 -39.39
CA ASP A 70 5.61 -3.96 -39.03
C ASP A 70 6.83 -4.86 -39.32
N SER A 71 7.98 -4.22 -39.57
CA SER A 71 9.28 -4.91 -39.76
C SER A 71 10.06 -5.01 -38.46
N ALA A 72 11.34 -5.41 -38.50
CA ALA A 72 12.21 -5.37 -37.34
C ALA A 72 12.33 -3.94 -36.76
N GLY A 73 12.32 -3.83 -35.43
CA GLY A 73 12.34 -2.54 -34.71
C GLY A 73 11.39 -2.48 -33.52
N CYS A 74 11.34 -1.32 -32.85
CA CYS A 74 10.42 -1.06 -31.75
C CYS A 74 9.34 -0.05 -32.18
N PHE A 75 8.09 -0.39 -31.92
CA PHE A 75 6.91 0.36 -32.31
C PHE A 75 5.99 0.56 -31.10
N GLN A 76 4.99 1.43 -31.26
CA GLN A 76 3.98 1.65 -30.21
C GLN A 76 3.23 0.35 -29.91
N ALA A 77 2.83 0.15 -28.65
CA ALA A 77 2.06 -1.03 -28.24
C ALA A 77 0.80 -1.18 -29.11
N ARG A 78 0.38 -2.43 -29.32
CA ARG A 78 -0.80 -2.72 -30.13
C ARG A 78 -2.02 -1.98 -29.61
N ASP A 79 -2.85 -1.49 -30.52
CA ASP A 79 -4.10 -0.81 -30.17
C ASP A 79 -5.19 -1.81 -29.75
N VAL A 80 -5.01 -2.39 -28.56
CA VAL A 80 -5.98 -3.29 -27.93
C VAL A 80 -6.39 -2.74 -26.57
N ALA A 81 -7.69 -2.85 -26.28
CA ALA A 81 -8.29 -2.21 -25.11
C ALA A 81 -7.68 -2.70 -23.79
N TYR A 82 -7.37 -4.00 -23.66
CA TYR A 82 -6.87 -4.57 -22.41
C TYR A 82 -5.42 -4.12 -22.10
N ILE A 83 -4.56 -3.94 -23.11
CA ILE A 83 -3.20 -3.41 -22.92
C ILE A 83 -3.27 -1.94 -22.46
N LYS A 84 -4.10 -1.13 -23.13
CA LYS A 84 -4.34 0.27 -22.73
C LYS A 84 -4.91 0.39 -21.32
N ALA A 85 -5.88 -0.46 -20.98
CA ALA A 85 -6.48 -0.51 -19.65
C ALA A 85 -5.46 -0.92 -18.58
N ALA A 86 -4.67 -1.97 -18.81
CA ALA A 86 -3.60 -2.39 -17.91
C ALA A 86 -2.56 -1.27 -17.71
N ALA A 87 -2.15 -0.59 -18.79
CA ALA A 87 -1.25 0.55 -18.72
C ALA A 87 -1.82 1.70 -17.89
N ALA A 88 -3.08 2.07 -18.12
CA ALA A 88 -3.76 3.11 -17.35
C ALA A 88 -3.85 2.75 -15.85
N LEU A 89 -4.22 1.51 -15.52
CA LEU A 89 -4.32 1.03 -14.14
C LEU A 89 -2.96 1.00 -13.43
N CYS A 90 -1.88 0.64 -14.12
CA CYS A 90 -0.52 0.68 -13.59
C CYS A 90 -0.03 2.13 -13.36
N VAL A 91 -0.38 3.07 -14.25
CA VAL A 91 -0.08 4.51 -14.06
C VAL A 91 -0.87 5.08 -12.89
N VAL A 92 -2.15 4.74 -12.78
CA VAL A 92 -2.99 5.13 -11.63
C VAL A 92 -2.39 4.59 -10.34
N CYS A 93 -2.01 3.30 -10.30
CA CYS A 93 -1.31 2.70 -9.17
C CYS A 93 -0.09 3.53 -8.76
N LEU A 94 0.81 3.83 -9.71
CA LEU A 94 2.02 4.61 -9.46
C LEU A 94 1.71 5.99 -8.86
N ILE A 95 0.76 6.74 -9.44
CA ILE A 95 0.39 8.07 -8.93
C ILE A 95 -0.18 7.98 -7.51
N THR A 96 -1.04 7.00 -7.26
CA THR A 96 -1.69 6.83 -5.96
C THR A 96 -0.73 6.34 -4.88
N ASP A 97 0.26 5.51 -5.26
CA ASP A 97 1.32 5.05 -4.37
C ASP A 97 2.35 6.16 -4.06
N ILE A 98 2.67 7.03 -5.01
CA ILE A 98 3.45 8.25 -4.76
C ILE A 98 2.73 9.12 -3.73
N ALA A 99 1.42 9.35 -3.90
CA ALA A 99 0.63 10.10 -2.94
C ALA A 99 0.64 9.44 -1.56
N ALA A 100 0.42 8.12 -1.48
CA ALA A 100 0.50 7.36 -0.25
C ALA A 100 1.87 7.48 0.44
N THR A 101 2.96 7.32 -0.30
CA THR A 101 4.32 7.41 0.21
C THR A 101 4.64 8.80 0.75
N ILE A 102 4.20 9.87 0.06
CA ILE A 102 4.33 11.25 0.55
C ILE A 102 3.56 11.43 1.85
N LEU A 103 2.31 10.94 1.93
CA LEU A 103 1.48 11.04 3.14
C LEU A 103 2.09 10.28 4.32
N THR A 104 2.63 9.09 4.10
CA THR A 104 3.36 8.32 5.11
C THR A 104 4.60 9.07 5.59
N GLY A 105 5.38 9.68 4.67
CA GLY A 105 6.53 10.51 5.02
C GLY A 105 6.18 11.79 5.79
N LEU A 106 5.07 12.45 5.43
CA LEU A 106 4.55 13.61 6.17
C LEU A 106 4.03 13.20 7.55
N GLY A 107 3.41 12.02 7.67
CA GLY A 107 3.00 11.42 8.94
C GLY A 107 4.18 11.19 9.88
N LEU A 108 5.30 10.66 9.35
CA LEU A 108 6.55 10.45 10.09
C LEU A 108 7.17 11.76 10.60
N ARG A 109 7.05 12.85 9.84
CA ARG A 109 7.62 14.16 10.21
C ARG A 109 6.72 14.96 11.17
N SER A 110 5.42 14.67 11.22
CA SER A 110 4.45 15.44 12.01
C SER A 110 4.63 15.19 13.52
N GLN A 111 4.77 16.27 14.29
CA GLN A 111 4.85 16.19 15.76
C GLN A 111 3.46 16.18 16.44
N ASP A 112 2.40 16.61 15.74
CA ASP A 112 1.04 16.60 16.28
C ASP A 112 0.34 15.26 16.01
N ASN A 113 -0.02 14.55 17.09
CA ASN A 113 -0.68 13.24 17.07
C ASN A 113 -2.00 13.25 16.28
N ARG A 114 -2.78 14.34 16.35
CA ARG A 114 -4.09 14.41 15.69
C ARG A 114 -3.96 14.46 14.18
N ASP A 115 -2.93 15.15 13.68
CA ASP A 115 -2.71 15.31 12.24
C ASP A 115 -1.93 14.11 11.69
N LYS A 116 -0.99 13.53 12.45
CA LYS A 116 -0.32 12.24 12.15
C LYS A 116 -1.33 11.14 11.82
N HIS A 117 -2.34 10.95 12.67
CA HIS A 117 -3.39 9.94 12.45
C HIS A 117 -4.22 10.18 11.17
N LYS A 118 -4.46 11.45 10.78
CA LYS A 118 -5.17 11.76 9.53
C LYS A 118 -4.34 11.41 8.30
N TYR A 119 -3.04 11.74 8.31
CA TYR A 119 -2.14 11.42 7.20
C TYR A 119 -2.04 9.92 6.98
N TYR A 120 -1.82 9.12 8.04
CA TYR A 120 -1.75 7.66 7.89
C TYR A 120 -3.08 7.04 7.48
N ARG A 121 -4.21 7.54 7.98
CA ARG A 121 -5.52 7.05 7.54
C ARG A 121 -5.73 7.27 6.04
N PHE A 122 -5.37 8.45 5.54
CA PHE A 122 -5.48 8.73 4.10
C PHE A 122 -4.45 7.93 3.29
N ALA A 123 -3.23 7.75 3.81
CA ALA A 123 -2.20 6.91 3.19
C ALA A 123 -2.68 5.47 2.99
N VAL A 124 -3.27 4.85 4.02
CA VAL A 124 -3.82 3.48 3.93
C VAL A 124 -4.88 3.36 2.85
N PHE A 125 -5.80 4.34 2.73
CA PHE A 125 -6.80 4.34 1.66
C PHE A 125 -6.16 4.47 0.28
N CYS A 126 -5.15 5.33 0.12
CA CYS A 126 -4.40 5.47 -1.12
C CYS A 126 -3.64 4.17 -1.49
N MET A 127 -2.97 3.53 -0.52
CA MET A 127 -2.27 2.24 -0.75
C MET A 127 -3.26 1.13 -1.12
N GLY A 128 -4.41 1.05 -0.45
CA GLY A 128 -5.45 0.08 -0.77
C GLY A 128 -6.00 0.27 -2.18
N PHE A 129 -6.25 1.51 -2.60
CA PHE A 129 -6.69 1.81 -3.96
C PHE A 129 -5.62 1.49 -5.01
N ALA A 130 -4.35 1.82 -4.73
CA ALA A 130 -3.21 1.47 -5.58
C ALA A 130 -3.11 -0.05 -5.78
N LEU A 131 -3.21 -0.82 -4.69
CA LEU A 131 -3.18 -2.28 -4.71
C LEU A 131 -4.31 -2.87 -5.55
N ILE A 132 -5.54 -2.41 -5.35
CA ILE A 132 -6.69 -2.89 -6.14
C ILE A 132 -6.48 -2.58 -7.63
N SER A 133 -6.06 -1.36 -7.96
CA SER A 133 -5.76 -0.97 -9.35
C SER A 133 -4.70 -1.87 -9.99
N LEU A 134 -3.61 -2.16 -9.27
CA LEU A 134 -2.54 -3.02 -9.75
C LEU A 134 -2.99 -4.47 -9.93
N LEU A 135 -3.72 -5.02 -8.96
CA LEU A 135 -4.24 -6.39 -9.05
C LEU A 135 -5.19 -6.56 -10.24
N ILE A 136 -6.06 -5.57 -10.49
CA ILE A 136 -6.92 -5.58 -11.67
C ILE A 136 -6.07 -5.60 -12.95
N ALA A 137 -5.03 -4.76 -13.04
CA ALA A 137 -4.13 -4.76 -14.20
C ALA A 137 -3.45 -6.11 -14.43
N LEU A 138 -2.93 -6.73 -13.36
CA LEU A 138 -2.22 -8.00 -13.40
C LEU A 138 -3.13 -9.20 -13.71
N VAL A 139 -4.42 -9.11 -13.41
CA VAL A 139 -5.39 -10.17 -13.76
C VAL A 139 -5.96 -9.97 -15.15
N ILE A 140 -6.33 -8.75 -15.54
CA ILE A 140 -6.90 -8.46 -16.86
C ILE A 140 -5.90 -8.78 -17.97
N TYR A 141 -4.62 -8.44 -17.79
CA TYR A 141 -3.59 -8.65 -18.81
C TYR A 141 -3.49 -10.11 -19.30
N PRO A 142 -3.25 -11.12 -18.44
CA PRO A 142 -3.20 -12.52 -18.86
C PRO A 142 -4.56 -13.08 -19.27
N VAL A 143 -5.66 -12.69 -18.61
CA VAL A 143 -7.00 -13.23 -18.92
C VAL A 143 -7.45 -12.82 -20.32
N CYS A 144 -7.30 -11.55 -20.68
CA CYS A 144 -7.62 -11.07 -22.02
C CYS A 144 -6.63 -11.61 -23.06
N PHE A 145 -5.34 -11.68 -22.72
CA PHE A 145 -4.35 -12.27 -23.61
C PHE A 145 -4.65 -13.74 -23.94
N ALA A 146 -5.11 -14.53 -22.97
CA ALA A 146 -5.49 -15.92 -23.19
C ALA A 146 -6.60 -16.10 -24.24
N ALA A 147 -7.52 -15.14 -24.35
CA ALA A 147 -8.57 -15.15 -25.36
C ALA A 147 -8.05 -14.93 -26.79
N GLU A 148 -6.90 -14.26 -26.94
CA GLU A 148 -6.30 -13.93 -28.23
C GLU A 148 -5.16 -14.89 -28.65
N LEU A 149 -4.84 -15.90 -27.84
CA LEU A 149 -3.74 -16.85 -28.11
C LEU A 149 -3.78 -17.48 -29.50
N ASN A 150 -4.99 -17.76 -30.01
CA ASN A 150 -5.19 -18.34 -31.35
C ASN A 150 -4.67 -17.44 -32.48
N PHE A 151 -4.56 -16.13 -32.26
CA PHE A 151 -4.06 -15.15 -33.23
C PHE A 151 -2.56 -14.86 -33.06
N GLY A 152 -1.91 -15.47 -32.07
CA GLY A 152 -0.52 -15.19 -31.72
C GLY A 152 0.53 -15.78 -32.66
N ASN A 153 0.16 -16.72 -33.55
CA ASN A 153 1.06 -17.37 -34.53
C ASN A 153 2.41 -17.86 -33.94
N ARG A 154 2.42 -18.22 -32.65
CA ARG A 154 3.59 -18.66 -31.90
C ARG A 154 3.21 -19.83 -31.01
N PRO A 155 4.05 -20.88 -30.92
CA PRO A 155 3.75 -22.05 -30.13
C PRO A 155 3.92 -21.82 -28.62
N MET A 156 4.73 -20.83 -28.23
CA MET A 156 5.07 -20.55 -26.84
C MET A 156 5.02 -19.04 -26.57
N TRP A 157 4.43 -18.70 -25.42
CA TRP A 157 4.35 -17.35 -24.88
C TRP A 157 4.77 -17.38 -23.43
N GLU A 158 5.59 -16.41 -23.04
CA GLU A 158 6.15 -16.31 -21.70
C GLU A 158 5.83 -14.94 -21.13
N PHE A 159 5.35 -14.90 -19.89
CA PHE A 159 5.29 -13.65 -19.15
C PHE A 159 6.71 -13.26 -18.76
N GLY A 160 7.12 -12.06 -19.17
CA GLY A 160 8.47 -11.59 -18.93
C GLY A 160 8.67 -11.07 -17.51
N TRP A 161 9.90 -10.66 -17.23
CA TRP A 161 10.31 -10.24 -15.89
C TRP A 161 9.54 -9.01 -15.40
N ALA A 162 9.11 -8.11 -16.29
CA ALA A 162 8.38 -6.91 -15.93
C ALA A 162 6.99 -7.23 -15.35
N TYR A 163 6.35 -8.28 -15.87
CA TYR A 163 5.10 -8.78 -15.31
C TYR A 163 5.32 -9.36 -13.89
N GLY A 164 6.43 -10.09 -13.68
CA GLY A 164 6.83 -10.56 -12.35
C GLY A 164 7.11 -9.42 -11.37
N VAL A 165 7.74 -8.34 -11.83
CA VAL A 165 7.97 -7.11 -11.05
C VAL A 165 6.65 -6.48 -10.61
N GLY A 166 5.61 -6.50 -11.46
CA GLY A 166 4.27 -6.04 -11.08
C GLY A 166 3.69 -6.83 -9.90
N TRP A 167 3.82 -8.17 -9.90
CA TRP A 167 3.42 -8.99 -8.74
C TRP A 167 4.27 -8.70 -7.49
N GLY A 168 5.57 -8.48 -7.66
CA GLY A 168 6.44 -8.04 -6.57
C GLY A 168 5.98 -6.72 -5.95
N ALA A 169 5.63 -5.74 -6.78
CA ALA A 169 5.06 -4.47 -6.35
C ALA A 169 3.74 -4.65 -5.57
N ALA A 170 2.86 -5.56 -6.01
CA ALA A 170 1.63 -5.88 -5.30
C ALA A 170 1.89 -6.44 -3.89
N ILE A 171 2.90 -7.31 -3.74
CA ILE A 171 3.29 -7.87 -2.43
C ILE A 171 3.80 -6.77 -1.50
N PHE A 172 4.67 -5.88 -1.98
CA PHE A 172 5.18 -4.76 -1.17
C PHE A 172 4.08 -3.76 -0.80
N LEU A 173 3.16 -3.45 -1.73
CA LEU A 173 1.98 -2.63 -1.45
C LEU A 173 1.11 -3.24 -0.35
N PHE A 174 0.82 -4.53 -0.46
CA PHE A 174 0.01 -5.24 0.53
C PHE A 174 0.71 -5.29 1.89
N GLY A 175 2.00 -5.59 1.93
CA GLY A 175 2.80 -5.59 3.16
C GLY A 175 2.84 -4.20 3.82
N GLY A 176 3.09 -3.15 3.05
CA GLY A 176 3.09 -1.77 3.54
C GLY A 176 1.73 -1.34 4.07
N ALA A 177 0.64 -1.69 3.38
CA ALA A 177 -0.72 -1.41 3.83
C ALA A 177 -1.07 -2.13 5.15
N ILE A 178 -0.68 -3.40 5.30
CA ILE A 178 -0.88 -4.15 6.54
C ILE A 178 -0.09 -3.54 7.68
N LEU A 179 1.19 -3.20 7.46
CA LEU A 179 2.02 -2.59 8.50
C LEU A 179 1.40 -1.31 9.04
N LEU A 180 0.91 -0.43 8.18
CA LEU A 180 0.20 0.79 8.59
C LEU A 180 -1.15 0.52 9.26
N LEU A 181 -1.86 -0.54 8.86
CA LEU A 181 -3.12 -0.93 9.49
C LEU A 181 -2.90 -1.49 10.91
N CYS A 182 -1.94 -2.38 11.08
CA CYS A 182 -1.60 -2.95 12.38
C CYS A 182 -1.10 -1.88 13.36
N ASP A 183 -0.31 -0.93 12.85
CA ASP A 183 0.17 0.22 13.62
C ASP A 183 -0.97 1.14 14.08
N LYS A 184 -1.93 1.41 13.19
CA LYS A 184 -3.13 2.16 13.53
C LYS A 184 -3.97 1.46 14.62
N GLU A 185 -4.12 0.14 14.52
CA GLU A 185 -4.89 -0.64 15.49
C GLU A 185 -4.22 -0.66 16.88
N SER A 186 -2.90 -0.85 16.92
CA SER A 186 -2.14 -0.83 18.18
C SER A 186 -2.20 0.52 18.89
N GLU A 187 -2.13 1.62 18.14
CA GLU A 187 -2.27 2.98 18.68
C GLU A 187 -3.67 3.21 19.26
N GLU A 188 -4.74 2.78 18.58
CA GLU A 188 -6.11 2.92 19.08
C GLU A 188 -6.36 2.16 20.39
N ILE A 189 -5.78 0.97 20.54
CA ILE A 189 -5.89 0.18 21.78
C ILE A 189 -5.22 0.91 22.94
N TYR A 190 -4.00 1.41 22.74
CA TYR A 190 -3.25 2.15 23.76
C TYR A 190 -4.02 3.38 24.29
N TYR A 191 -4.64 4.15 23.39
CA TYR A 191 -5.45 5.31 23.80
C TYR A 191 -6.73 4.91 24.55
N LYS A 192 -7.34 3.77 24.25
CA LYS A 192 -8.51 3.27 24.99
C LYS A 192 -8.12 2.82 26.39
N GLU A 193 -7.04 2.06 26.53
CA GLU A 193 -6.54 1.61 27.84
C GLU A 193 -6.20 2.78 28.76
N ARG A 194 -5.49 3.81 28.26
CA ARG A 194 -5.20 5.00 29.07
C ARG A 194 -6.43 5.78 29.52
N LYS A 195 -7.51 5.80 28.73
CA LYS A 195 -8.76 6.47 29.13
C LYS A 195 -9.44 5.70 30.26
N ILE A 196 -9.56 4.37 30.14
CA ILE A 196 -10.16 3.50 31.15
C ILE A 196 -9.41 3.65 32.48
N VAL A 197 -8.07 3.55 32.47
CA VAL A 197 -7.24 3.71 33.68
C VAL A 197 -7.41 5.10 34.31
N ARG A 198 -7.51 6.16 33.49
CA ARG A 198 -7.72 7.52 33.99
C ARG A 198 -9.10 7.71 34.59
N ASP A 199 -10.13 7.11 34.00
CA ASP A 199 -11.50 7.18 34.50
C ASP A 199 -11.66 6.37 35.79
N ASP A 200 -10.99 5.21 35.92
CA ASP A 200 -10.95 4.43 37.16
C ASP A 200 -10.26 5.21 38.30
N ILE A 201 -9.14 5.87 38.02
CA ILE A 201 -8.41 6.69 39.01
C ILE A 201 -9.18 7.97 39.34
N GLY A 202 -9.85 8.59 38.36
CA GLY A 202 -10.66 9.80 38.54
C GLY A 202 -12.02 9.55 39.21
N GLY A 203 -12.60 8.36 39.04
CA GLY A 203 -13.87 7.93 39.64
C GLY A 203 -13.75 7.44 41.08
N GLY A 204 -12.55 7.02 41.51
CA GLY A 204 -12.28 6.57 42.89
C GLY A 204 -12.23 7.68 43.95
N GLY A 205 -12.33 8.96 43.56
CA GLY A 205 -12.22 10.11 44.46
C GLY A 205 -13.52 10.55 45.14
N SER A 206 -14.67 9.89 44.92
CA SER A 206 -15.98 10.36 45.42
C SER A 206 -16.62 9.52 46.53
N MET A 207 -15.84 8.71 47.26
CA MET A 207 -16.30 8.03 48.47
C MET A 207 -15.32 8.19 49.64
N ILE A 208 -15.13 9.41 50.13
CA ILE A 208 -14.59 9.64 51.49
C ILE A 208 -15.43 10.73 52.14
N GLY A 209 -16.20 10.34 53.19
CA GLY A 209 -16.60 11.29 54.22
C GLY A 209 -18.08 11.37 54.61
N MET A 210 -18.76 10.25 54.86
CA MET A 210 -19.93 10.26 55.76
C MET A 210 -19.61 9.42 56.99
N GLY A 211 -18.66 9.91 57.78
CA GLY A 211 -18.19 9.32 59.04
C GLY A 211 -18.68 10.15 60.22
N HIS A 212 -19.64 9.59 60.93
CA HIS A 212 -20.23 10.00 62.19
C HIS A 212 -19.17 10.10 63.32
N HIS A 213 -19.16 11.18 64.14
CA HIS A 213 -18.90 11.14 65.60
C HIS A 213 -18.87 12.52 66.30
N GLY A 214 -19.49 12.59 67.49
CA GLY A 214 -19.20 13.53 68.60
C GLY A 214 -19.98 14.86 68.56
N GLY A 215 -20.73 15.31 69.56
CA GLY A 215 -20.64 15.06 70.99
C GLY A 215 -20.35 16.38 71.73
N ARG A 216 -21.42 17.04 72.24
CA ARG A 216 -21.50 17.80 73.49
C ARG A 216 -20.59 19.04 73.69
N SER A 217 -21.21 20.23 73.67
CA SER A 217 -20.93 21.40 74.53
C SER A 217 -22.14 22.34 74.39
N GLY A 218 -22.85 22.82 75.42
CA GLY A 218 -22.37 23.37 76.68
C GLY A 218 -22.46 24.90 76.64
N THR A 219 -23.62 25.45 77.04
CA THR A 219 -23.85 26.79 77.65
C THR A 219 -23.20 28.04 77.03
N GLN A 220 -24.03 29.03 76.69
CA GLN A 220 -23.89 30.41 77.21
C GLN A 220 -25.22 31.18 77.14
N LEU A 221 -25.50 31.86 78.24
CA LEU A 221 -26.60 32.79 78.50
C LEU A 221 -26.39 34.13 77.79
N ALA A 222 -27.47 34.71 77.28
CA ALA A 222 -28.00 36.04 77.66
C ALA A 222 -29.34 36.25 76.95
#